data_AF-A0A6F9X099-F1
#
_entry.id   AF-A0A6F9X099-F1
#
_cell.length_a   1.000
_cell.length_b   1.000
_cell.length_c   1.000
_cell.angle_alpha   90.00
_cell.angle_beta   90.00
_cell.angle_gamma   90.00
#
_symmetry.space_group_name_H-M   'P 1'
#
loop_
_entity.id
_entity.type
_entity.pdbx_description
1 polymer ?
#
loop_
_entity_poly.entity_id
_entity_poly.type
_entity_poly.pdbx_seq_one_letter_code
_entity_poly.pdbx_strand_id
1 'polypeptide(L)'
;MRRVLTAVLTACALSAATMALAQDATTKNAKDECLLAAKGCLNEVDTIQQKIKRIDAEIRKGTRVYSPDELKKLEQKLNDAHKTLDDLEKAGNR
;
A
#
# COMPACT_ATOMS: atom_id res chain seq x y z
N MET A 1 -47.10 12.61 29.03
CA MET A 1 -45.84 11.86 28.82
C MET A 1 -45.85 10.89 27.63
N ARG A 2 -46.97 10.34 27.15
CA ARG A 2 -47.00 9.48 25.95
C ARG A 2 -46.60 10.17 24.63
N ARG A 3 -46.91 11.46 24.47
CA ARG A 3 -46.60 12.24 23.25
C ARG A 3 -45.13 12.66 23.11
N VAL A 4 -44.41 12.69 24.24
CA VAL A 4 -42.97 13.03 24.27
C VAL A 4 -42.13 11.79 23.91
N LEU A 5 -42.56 10.60 24.34
CA LEU A 5 -41.90 9.33 23.99
C LEU A 5 -41.98 9.04 22.48
N THR A 6 -43.08 9.40 21.83
CA THR A 6 -43.27 9.20 20.39
C THR A 6 -42.44 10.15 19.52
N ALA A 7 -42.01 11.29 20.04
CA ALA A 7 -41.21 12.29 19.30
C ALA A 7 -39.71 11.96 19.26
N VAL A 8 -39.20 11.21 20.25
CA VAL A 8 -37.77 10.84 20.32
C VAL A 8 -37.46 9.64 19.41
N LEU A 9 -38.42 8.71 19.24
CA LEU A 9 -38.25 7.52 18.40
C LEU A 9 -38.27 7.82 16.89
N THR A 10 -38.84 8.94 16.45
CA THR A 10 -38.90 9.34 15.04
C THR A 10 -37.66 10.14 14.58
N ALA A 11 -36.88 10.71 15.48
CA ALA A 11 -35.67 11.46 15.14
C ALA A 11 -34.47 10.55 14.79
N CYS A 12 -34.43 9.31 15.29
CA CYS A 12 -33.35 8.36 15.02
C CYS A 12 -33.50 7.58 13.69
N ALA A 13 -34.64 7.65 13.02
CA ALA A 13 -34.91 6.87 11.81
C ALA A 13 -34.45 7.54 10.50
N LEU A 14 -34.02 8.80 10.53
CA LEU A 14 -33.65 9.56 9.32
C LEU A 14 -32.14 9.56 9.03
N SER A 15 -31.32 8.95 9.88
CA SER A 15 -29.85 8.95 9.75
C SER A 15 -29.30 7.87 8.79
N ALA A 16 -30.14 6.95 8.30
CA ALA A 16 -29.70 5.79 7.52
C ALA A 16 -29.91 5.93 6.00
N ALA A 17 -30.52 7.02 5.52
CA ALA A 17 -30.89 7.16 4.10
C ALA A 17 -29.91 7.98 3.25
N THR A 18 -28.78 8.45 3.78
CA THR A 18 -27.82 9.26 3.01
C THR A 18 -26.81 8.45 2.19
N MET A 19 -26.79 7.12 2.31
CA MET A 19 -25.83 6.28 1.58
C MET A 19 -26.46 5.61 0.35
N ALA A 20 -27.11 6.38 -0.54
CA ALA A 20 -27.68 5.81 -1.77
C ALA A 20 -27.63 6.70 -3.02
N LEU A 21 -27.06 7.92 -2.99
CA LEU A 21 -27.12 8.85 -4.14
C LEU A 21 -25.81 9.58 -4.50
N ALA A 22 -24.64 9.07 -4.09
CA ALA A 22 -23.33 9.68 -4.44
C ALA A 22 -22.41 8.79 -5.30
N GLN A 23 -22.95 7.79 -6.00
CA GLN A 23 -22.13 6.79 -6.71
C GLN A 23 -21.76 7.14 -8.15
N ASP A 24 -22.36 8.15 -8.79
CA ASP A 24 -22.17 8.34 -10.24
C ASP A 24 -21.26 9.52 -10.63
N ALA A 25 -21.27 10.64 -9.89
CA ALA A 25 -20.47 11.83 -10.25
C ALA A 25 -19.01 11.79 -9.75
N THR A 26 -18.74 11.13 -8.61
CA THR A 26 -17.39 11.04 -8.01
C THR A 26 -16.50 10.02 -8.74
N THR A 27 -17.09 9.02 -9.40
CA THR A 27 -16.36 7.87 -9.94
C THR A 27 -15.49 8.19 -11.16
N LYS A 28 -15.79 9.22 -11.94
CA LYS A 28 -14.93 9.65 -13.07
C LYS A 28 -13.70 10.41 -12.58
N ASN A 29 -13.90 11.42 -11.72
CA ASN A 29 -12.79 12.19 -11.13
C ASN A 29 -11.91 11.33 -10.22
N ALA A 30 -12.48 10.45 -9.40
CA ALA A 30 -11.71 9.58 -8.52
C ALA A 30 -10.85 8.56 -9.28
N LYS A 31 -11.28 8.14 -10.48
CA LYS A 31 -10.45 7.27 -11.35
C LYS A 31 -9.27 8.02 -11.92
N ASP A 32 -9.48 9.24 -12.38
CA ASP A 32 -8.41 10.09 -12.92
C ASP A 32 -7.41 10.49 -11.83
N GLU A 33 -7.89 10.81 -10.62
CA GLU A 33 -7.04 11.06 -9.45
C GLU A 33 -6.26 9.82 -9.00
N CYS A 34 -6.89 8.64 -9.02
CA CYS A 34 -6.20 7.37 -8.75
C CYS A 34 -5.12 7.07 -9.80
N LEU A 35 -5.40 7.30 -11.08
CA LEU A 35 -4.41 7.15 -12.15
C LEU A 35 -3.28 8.18 -12.05
N LEU A 36 -3.57 9.40 -11.63
CA LEU A 36 -2.56 10.45 -11.45
C LEU A 36 -1.64 10.12 -10.26
N ALA A 37 -2.21 9.63 -9.15
CA ALA A 37 -1.45 9.14 -8.00
C ALA A 37 -0.60 7.91 -8.38
N ALA A 38 -1.16 6.96 -9.12
CA ALA A 38 -0.45 5.78 -9.59
C ALA A 38 0.73 6.14 -10.53
N LYS A 39 0.55 7.13 -11.41
CA LYS A 39 1.63 7.67 -12.27
C LYS A 39 2.77 8.27 -11.46
N GLY A 40 2.47 8.95 -10.35
CA GLY A 40 3.48 9.42 -9.41
C GLY A 40 4.22 8.27 -8.74
N CYS A 41 3.49 7.24 -8.29
CA CYS A 41 4.08 6.07 -7.65
C CYS A 41 5.04 5.30 -8.58
N LEU A 42 4.73 5.16 -9.87
CA LEU A 42 5.54 4.39 -10.81
C LEU A 42 7.01 4.85 -10.91
N ASN A 43 7.27 6.14 -10.72
CA ASN A 43 8.62 6.69 -10.77
C ASN A 43 9.36 6.64 -9.41
N GLU A 44 8.62 6.38 -8.32
CA GLU A 44 9.12 6.36 -6.95
C GLU A 44 9.35 4.93 -6.43
N VAL A 45 8.86 3.90 -7.13
CA VAL A 45 9.15 2.50 -6.78
C VAL A 45 10.49 2.08 -7.37
N ASP A 46 11.48 1.86 -6.51
CA ASP A 46 12.72 1.16 -6.87
C ASP A 46 12.38 -0.19 -7.52
N THR A 47 12.99 -0.47 -8.66
CA THR A 47 12.98 -1.82 -9.25
C THR A 47 13.60 -2.83 -8.29
N ILE A 48 13.21 -4.10 -8.39
CA ILE A 48 13.79 -5.17 -7.54
C ILE A 48 15.31 -5.24 -7.71
N GLN A 49 15.82 -5.00 -8.92
CA GLN A 49 17.27 -4.96 -9.20
C GLN A 49 17.96 -3.78 -8.49
N GLN A 50 17.33 -2.59 -8.45
CA GLN A 50 17.85 -1.44 -7.69
C GLN A 50 17.86 -1.74 -6.19
N LYS A 51 16.81 -2.37 -5.67
CA LYS A 51 16.72 -2.79 -4.27
C LYS A 51 17.84 -3.77 -3.89
N ILE A 52 18.11 -4.76 -4.74
CA ILE A 52 19.23 -5.70 -4.56
C ILE A 52 20.56 -4.95 -4.47
N LYS A 53 20.86 -4.07 -5.44
CA LYS A 53 22.10 -3.28 -5.46
C LYS A 53 22.27 -2.42 -4.22
N ARG A 54 21.17 -1.80 -3.74
CA ARG A 54 21.17 -0.96 -2.54
C ARG A 54 21.48 -1.78 -1.30
N ILE A 55 20.84 -2.93 -1.12
CA ILE A 55 21.08 -3.80 0.04
C ILE A 55 22.50 -4.36 0.02
N ASP A 56 23.03 -4.77 -1.15
CA ASP A 56 24.43 -5.21 -1.28
C ASP A 56 25.42 -4.10 -0.88
N ALA A 57 25.16 -2.85 -1.30
CA ALA A 57 25.99 -1.71 -0.93
C ALA A 57 25.97 -1.45 0.59
N GLU A 58 24.82 -1.63 1.26
CA GLU A 58 24.72 -1.50 2.72
C GLU A 58 25.45 -2.63 3.45
N ILE A 59 25.32 -3.89 2.99
CA ILE A 59 26.06 -5.03 3.55
C ILE A 59 27.57 -4.83 3.45
N ARG A 60 28.06 -4.28 2.33
CA ARG A 60 29.49 -3.96 2.14
C ARG A 60 30.02 -2.94 3.15
N LYS A 61 29.17 -2.12 3.77
CA LYS A 61 29.61 -1.22 4.86
C LYS A 61 30.02 -2.02 6.10
N GLY A 62 29.51 -3.24 6.25
CA GLY A 62 29.91 -4.21 7.26
C GLY A 62 29.70 -3.72 8.68
N THR A 63 30.49 -4.27 9.59
CA THR A 63 30.39 -3.99 11.03
C THR A 63 30.77 -2.58 11.44
N ARG A 64 31.29 -1.78 10.50
CA ARG A 64 31.58 -0.35 10.70
C ARG A 64 30.32 0.48 10.90
N VAL A 65 29.19 0.05 10.31
CA VAL A 65 27.92 0.79 10.32
C VAL A 65 26.80 -0.02 10.95
N TYR A 66 26.83 -1.34 10.83
CA TYR A 66 25.77 -2.24 11.28
C TYR A 66 26.26 -3.25 12.31
N SER A 67 25.39 -3.66 13.22
CA SER A 67 25.66 -4.81 14.08
C SER A 67 25.63 -6.13 13.28
N PRO A 68 26.23 -7.23 13.80
CA PRO A 68 26.15 -8.54 13.15
C PRO A 68 24.71 -9.02 12.88
N ASP A 69 23.79 -8.73 13.81
CA ASP A 69 22.38 -9.10 13.66
C ASP A 69 21.67 -8.27 12.58
N GLU A 70 22.04 -7.01 12.41
CA GLU A 70 21.52 -6.16 11.34
C GLU A 70 22.05 -6.58 9.97
N LEU A 71 23.33 -6.94 9.88
CA LEU A 71 23.91 -7.51 8.66
C LEU A 71 23.20 -8.81 8.26
N LYS A 72 22.93 -9.70 9.22
CA LYS A 72 22.17 -10.93 8.99
C LYS A 72 20.75 -10.64 8.46
N LYS A 73 20.08 -9.61 8.99
CA LYS A 73 18.77 -9.17 8.48
C LYS A 73 18.86 -8.58 7.07
N LEU A 74 19.94 -7.85 6.76
CA LEU A 74 20.16 -7.32 5.41
C LEU A 74 20.42 -8.47 4.41
N GLU A 75 21.21 -9.47 4.77
CA GLU A 75 21.44 -10.67 3.96
C GLU A 75 20.14 -11.45 3.71
N GLN A 76 19.29 -11.61 4.71
CA GLN A 76 17.97 -12.21 4.55
C GLN A 76 17.12 -11.43 3.54
N LYS A 77 17.05 -10.11 3.69
CA LYS A 77 16.32 -9.24 2.73
C LYS A 77 16.89 -9.30 1.32
N LEU A 78 18.20 -9.45 1.17
CA LEU A 78 18.86 -9.62 -0.12
C LEU A 78 18.42 -10.94 -0.78
N ASN A 79 18.42 -12.04 -0.03
CA ASN A 79 17.98 -13.34 -0.53
C ASN A 79 16.50 -13.33 -0.95
N ASP A 80 15.63 -12.74 -0.13
CA ASP A 80 14.20 -12.62 -0.46
C ASP A 80 13.96 -11.80 -1.73
N ALA A 81 14.73 -10.73 -1.93
CA ALA A 81 14.66 -9.92 -3.14
C ALA A 81 15.11 -10.70 -4.38
N HIS A 82 16.16 -11.52 -4.28
CA HIS A 82 16.59 -12.40 -5.36
C HIS A 82 15.54 -13.47 -5.69
N LYS A 83 14.98 -14.13 -4.69
CA LYS A 83 13.88 -15.09 -4.89
C LYS A 83 12.69 -14.47 -5.62
N THR A 84 12.32 -13.26 -5.21
CA THR A 84 11.21 -12.54 -5.86
C THR A 84 11.54 -12.25 -7.32
N LEU A 85 12.77 -11.85 -7.62
CA LEU A 85 13.22 -11.63 -9.00
C LEU A 85 13.16 -12.91 -9.82
N ASP A 86 13.71 -14.01 -9.30
CA ASP A 86 13.72 -15.31 -9.97
C ASP A 86 12.30 -15.82 -10.25
N ASP A 87 11.37 -15.62 -9.32
CA ASP A 87 9.97 -16.03 -9.48
C ASP A 87 9.26 -15.19 -10.54
N LEU A 88 9.54 -13.88 -10.60
CA LEU A 88 9.03 -13.00 -11.65
C LEU A 88 9.61 -13.35 -13.03
N GLU A 89 10.90 -13.66 -13.11
CA GLU A 89 11.55 -14.10 -14.36
C GLU A 89 10.96 -15.43 -14.85
N LYS A 90 10.73 -16.40 -13.96
CA LYS A 90 10.06 -17.67 -14.30
C LYS A 90 8.60 -17.48 -14.72
N ALA A 91 7.89 -16.50 -14.15
CA ALA A 91 6.52 -16.18 -14.52
C ALA A 91 6.43 -15.47 -15.86
N GLY A 92 7.38 -14.57 -16.16
CA GLY A 92 7.45 -13.85 -17.43
C GLY A 92 7.91 -14.71 -18.62
N ASN A 93 8.62 -15.80 -18.36
CA ASN A 93 9.04 -16.78 -19.38
C ASN A 93 7.99 -17.88 -19.68
N ARG A 94 6.76 -17.75 -19.16
CA ARG A 94 5.67 -18.72 -19.35
C ARG A 94 4.59 -18.22 -20.31
#